data_AF-A0A0N4XPD8-F1
#
_entry.id   AF-A0A0N4XPD8-F1
#
_cell.length_a   1.000
_cell.length_b   1.000
_cell.length_c   1.000
_cell.angle_alpha   90.00
_cell.angle_beta   90.00
_cell.angle_gamma   90.00
#
_symmetry.space_group_name_H-M   'P 1'
#
loop_
_entity.id
_entity.type
_entity.pdbx_description
1 polymer ?
#
loop_
_entity_poly.entity_id
_entity_poly.type
_entity_poly.pdbx_seq_one_letter_code
_entity_poly.pdbx_strand_id
1 'polypeptide(L)'
;MITNVDRKLDTLLTYTAPRHSCLFCEIDNDDNHRSSNCPTFTDAIARSLRLRDLNKCITCLAPAHGPCQQKCRTCGGQHHAILCTERARTGLPQKRHRSD
;
A
#
# COMPACT_ATOMS: atom_id res chain seq x y z
N MET A 1 -35.86 12.36 6.13
CA MET A 1 -36.06 10.90 6.27
C MET A 1 -35.25 10.24 5.18
N ILE A 2 -34.33 9.33 5.53
CA ILE A 2 -33.53 8.59 4.54
C ILE A 2 -34.43 7.51 3.93
N THR A 3 -34.55 7.47 2.61
CA THR A 3 -35.45 6.54 1.93
C THR A 3 -34.80 5.16 1.76
N ASN A 4 -35.63 4.14 1.51
CA ASN A 4 -35.13 2.79 1.24
C ASN A 4 -34.27 2.72 -0.05
N VAL A 5 -34.44 3.69 -0.96
CA VAL A 5 -33.63 3.83 -2.17
C VAL A 5 -32.24 4.30 -1.83
N ASP A 6 -32.10 5.30 -0.95
CA ASP A 6 -30.80 5.83 -0.50
C ASP A 6 -29.95 4.74 0.17
N ARG A 7 -30.57 3.90 1.02
CA ARG A 7 -29.86 2.79 1.67
C ARG A 7 -29.37 1.73 0.69
N LYS A 8 -30.15 1.43 -0.35
CA LYS A 8 -29.77 0.49 -1.41
C LYS A 8 -28.65 1.08 -2.27
N LEU A 9 -28.70 2.38 -2.56
CA LEU A 9 -27.66 3.08 -3.30
C LEU A 9 -26.33 3.07 -2.54
N ASP A 10 -26.33 3.39 -1.24
CA ASP A 10 -25.13 3.30 -0.39
C ASP A 10 -24.55 1.89 -0.34
N THR A 11 -25.41 0.87 -0.26
CA THR A 11 -24.98 -0.53 -0.25
C THR A 11 -24.31 -0.91 -1.58
N LEU A 12 -24.88 -0.47 -2.71
CA LEU A 12 -24.30 -0.70 -4.03
C LEU A 12 -22.97 0.05 -4.19
N LEU A 13 -22.92 1.33 -3.81
CA LEU A 13 -21.69 2.14 -3.85
C LEU A 13 -20.58 1.54 -2.99
N THR A 14 -20.91 0.97 -1.83
CA THR A 14 -19.95 0.30 -0.95
C THR A 14 -19.43 -1.00 -1.56
N TYR A 15 -20.29 -1.76 -2.25
CA TYR A 15 -19.91 -3.01 -2.91
C TYR A 15 -19.09 -2.78 -4.18
N THR A 16 -19.43 -1.74 -4.95
CA THR A 16 -18.69 -1.34 -6.16
C THR A 16 -17.53 -0.40 -5.85
N ALA A 17 -17.30 -0.05 -4.58
CA ALA A 17 -16.18 0.78 -4.20
C ALA A 17 -14.87 0.11 -4.67
N PRO A 18 -14.00 0.84 -5.38
CA PRO A 18 -12.71 0.34 -5.81
C PRO A 18 -11.97 -0.24 -4.61
N ARG A 19 -11.71 -1.54 -4.62
CA ARG A 19 -10.76 -2.12 -3.67
C ARG A 19 -9.39 -1.67 -4.12
N HIS A 20 -8.90 -0.55 -3.57
CA HIS A 20 -7.59 -0.01 -3.92
C HIS A 20 -6.49 -1.05 -3.63
N SER A 21 -6.11 -1.81 -4.65
CA SER A 21 -5.10 -2.87 -4.59
C SER A 21 -3.68 -2.31 -4.48
N CYS A 22 -3.49 -1.08 -4.96
CA CYS A 22 -2.28 -0.30 -4.85
C CYS A 22 -2.46 0.87 -3.88
N LEU A 23 -1.50 0.99 -2.96
CA LEU A 23 -1.45 2.06 -1.96
C LEU A 23 -0.98 3.40 -2.55
N PHE A 24 -0.39 3.40 -3.74
CA PHE A 24 0.19 4.61 -4.35
C PHE A 24 -0.76 5.30 -5.33
N CYS A 25 -1.63 4.54 -6.01
CA CYS A 25 -2.55 5.06 -7.03
C CYS A 25 -3.85 5.57 -6.38
N GLU A 26 -4.33 6.73 -6.82
CA GLU A 26 -5.57 7.37 -6.32
C GLU A 26 -6.84 6.83 -7.00
N ILE A 27 -6.77 6.59 -8.31
CA ILE A 27 -7.92 6.21 -9.14
C ILE A 27 -7.86 4.71 -9.41
N ASP A 28 -9.04 4.10 -9.59
CA ASP A 28 -9.28 2.72 -10.01
C ASP A 28 -8.05 2.07 -10.64
N ASN A 29 -7.53 1.04 -9.97
CA ASN A 29 -6.45 0.23 -10.50
C ASN A 29 -7.00 -0.51 -11.72
N ASP A 30 -7.00 0.10 -12.91
CA ASP A 30 -7.38 -0.55 -14.18
C ASP A 30 -6.66 -1.90 -14.33
N ASP A 31 -5.42 -1.98 -13.83
CA ASP A 31 -4.56 -3.16 -13.92
C ASP A 31 -4.62 -4.10 -12.70
N ASN A 32 -5.47 -3.82 -11.68
CA ASN A 32 -5.58 -4.59 -10.43
C ASN A 32 -4.21 -5.00 -9.84
N HIS A 33 -3.23 -4.09 -9.87
CA HIS A 33 -1.86 -4.39 -9.48
C HIS A 33 -1.65 -4.20 -7.98
N ARG A 34 -0.63 -4.87 -7.43
CA ARG A 34 -0.21 -4.70 -6.02
C ARG A 34 0.77 -3.54 -5.90
N SER A 35 0.78 -2.85 -4.75
CA SER A 35 1.73 -1.76 -4.48
C SER A 35 3.20 -2.14 -4.72
N SER A 36 3.58 -3.41 -4.52
CA SER A 36 4.95 -3.89 -4.77
C SER A 36 5.36 -3.81 -6.25
N ASN A 37 4.38 -3.88 -7.16
CA ASN A 37 4.56 -3.96 -8.61
C ASN A 37 3.85 -2.78 -9.30
N CYS A 38 3.77 -1.63 -8.62
CA CYS A 38 3.16 -0.44 -9.22
C CYS A 38 3.96 0.02 -10.45
N PRO A 39 3.30 0.15 -11.63
CA PRO A 39 3.97 0.57 -12.86
C PRO A 39 4.32 2.06 -12.86
N THR A 40 3.57 2.88 -12.11
CA THR A 40 3.81 4.32 -11.99
C THR A 40 4.90 4.63 -10.96
N PHE A 41 4.89 3.94 -9.83
CA PHE A 41 5.85 4.13 -8.73
C PHE A 41 6.78 2.93 -8.64
N THR A 42 7.74 2.86 -9.56
CA THR A 42 8.68 1.73 -9.71
C THR A 42 9.87 1.83 -8.77
N ASP A 43 10.35 3.04 -8.50
CA ASP A 43 11.54 3.30 -7.70
C ASP A 43 11.23 3.61 -6.22
N ALA A 44 12.20 3.33 -5.35
CA ALA A 44 12.04 3.52 -3.91
C ALA A 44 11.89 5.01 -3.53
N ILE A 45 12.48 5.93 -4.31
CA ILE A 45 12.43 7.36 -4.02
C ILE A 45 11.03 7.88 -4.29
N ALA A 46 10.47 7.63 -5.48
CA ALA A 46 9.11 8.00 -5.86
C ALA A 46 8.08 7.40 -4.91
N ARG A 47 8.25 6.13 -4.50
CA ARG A 47 7.41 5.52 -3.47
C ARG A 47 7.52 6.23 -2.13
N SER A 48 8.71 6.66 -1.72
CA SER A 48 8.91 7.36 -0.45
C SER A 48 8.30 8.77 -0.45
N LEU A 49 8.42 9.49 -1.58
CA LEU A 49 7.78 10.78 -1.79
C LEU A 49 6.26 10.63 -1.75
N ARG A 50 5.73 9.66 -2.49
CA ARG A 50 4.29 9.39 -2.50
C ARG A 50 3.74 9.03 -1.12
N LEU A 51 4.48 8.30 -0.30
CA LEU A 51 4.07 8.02 1.08
C LEU A 51 4.02 9.28 1.95
N ARG A 52 4.91 10.25 1.71
CA ARG A 52 4.85 11.55 2.39
C ARG A 52 3.61 12.32 1.95
N ASP A 53 3.32 12.35 0.66
CA ASP A 53 2.12 13.02 0.12
C ASP A 53 0.83 12.41 0.69
N LEU A 54 0.82 11.08 0.88
CA LEU A 54 -0.28 10.35 1.51
C LEU A 54 -0.29 10.41 3.04
N ASN A 55 0.62 11.18 3.64
CA ASN A 55 0.80 11.31 5.09
C ASN A 55 0.92 9.95 5.81
N LYS A 56 1.76 9.06 5.27
CA LYS A 56 2.03 7.72 5.79
C LYS A 56 3.46 7.56 6.28
N CYS A 57 3.63 6.75 7.32
CA CYS A 57 4.94 6.34 7.78
C CYS A 57 5.65 5.49 6.72
N ILE A 58 6.87 5.87 6.34
CA ILE A 58 7.69 5.13 5.36
C ILE A 58 8.12 3.74 5.84
N THR A 59 7.98 3.46 7.14
CA THR A 59 8.46 2.24 7.78
C THR A 59 7.37 1.20 7.99
N CYS A 60 6.17 1.62 8.40
CA CYS A 60 5.05 0.71 8.69
C CYS A 60 3.80 0.93 7.82
N LEU A 61 3.77 1.95 6.96
CA LEU A 61 2.64 2.34 6.11
C LEU A 61 1.35 2.77 6.83
N ALA A 62 1.38 2.82 8.16
CA ALA A 62 0.35 3.46 8.99
C ALA A 62 0.34 4.99 8.75
N PRO A 63 -0.67 5.72 9.24
CA PRO A 63 -0.64 7.19 9.25
C PRO A 63 0.67 7.74 9.83
N ALA A 64 1.10 8.90 9.36
CA ALA A 64 2.34 9.52 9.81
C ALA A 64 2.36 9.69 11.33
N HIS A 65 3.51 9.38 11.92
CA HIS A 65 3.73 9.42 13.35
C HIS A 65 5.21 9.72 13.62
N GLY A 66 5.57 9.83 14.91
CA GLY A 66 6.95 10.04 15.35
C GLY A 66 7.89 8.85 15.03
N PRO A 67 9.01 8.69 15.75
CA PRO A 67 10.02 7.68 15.42
C PRO A 67 9.42 6.26 15.40
N CYS A 68 9.49 5.62 14.22
CA CYS A 68 9.01 4.26 14.02
C CYS A 68 10.08 3.23 14.40
N GLN A 69 9.74 2.28 15.28
CA GLN A 69 10.65 1.22 15.71
C GLN A 69 10.65 -0.01 14.79
N GLN A 70 9.77 -0.03 13.78
CA GLN A 70 9.73 -1.12 12.81
C GLN A 70 11.01 -1.11 11.96
N LYS A 71 11.44 -2.29 11.54
CA LYS A 71 12.62 -2.47 10.69
C LYS A 71 12.27 -3.33 9.50
N CYS A 72 12.94 -3.07 8.38
CA CYS A 72 12.81 -3.86 7.18
C CYS A 72 13.24 -5.30 7.47
N ARG A 73 12.36 -6.27 7.20
CA ARG A 73 12.67 -7.70 7.41
C ARG A 73 13.75 -8.24 6.48
N THR A 74 14.06 -7.53 5.39
CA THR A 74 15.06 -7.96 4.39
C THR A 74 16.47 -7.47 4.74
N CYS A 75 16.63 -6.22 5.16
CA CYS A 75 17.96 -5.61 5.38
C CYS A 75 18.14 -4.97 6.77
N GLY A 76 17.12 -4.99 7.63
CA GLY A 76 17.18 -4.39 8.97
C GLY A 76 17.08 -2.85 9.02
N GLY A 77 17.01 -2.17 7.87
CA GLY A 77 16.93 -0.70 7.80
C GLY A 77 15.59 -0.12 8.26
N GLN A 78 15.55 1.20 8.54
CA GLN A 78 14.34 1.93 8.93
C GLN A 78 13.47 2.29 7.70
N HIS A 79 12.92 1.28 7.04
CA HIS A 79 11.99 1.45 5.92
C HIS A 79 11.07 0.24 5.78
N HIS A 80 9.94 0.43 5.10
CA HIS A 80 9.05 -0.67 4.76
C HIS A 80 9.63 -1.51 3.61
N ALA A 81 9.34 -2.82 3.57
CA ALA A 81 9.88 -3.76 2.58
C ALA A 81 9.58 -3.40 1.10
N ILE A 82 8.64 -2.47 0.83
CA ILE A 82 8.34 -1.98 -0.53
C ILE A 82 9.34 -0.91 -1.01
N LEU A 83 10.12 -0.33 -0.10
CA LEU A 83 11.17 0.64 -0.37
C LEU A 83 12.58 0.00 -0.34
N CYS A 84 12.66 -1.30 -0.05
CA CYS A 84 13.93 -1.99 0.12
C CYS A 84 14.58 -2.32 -1.22
N THR A 85 15.73 -1.70 -1.51
CA THR A 85 16.52 -1.92 -2.73
C THR A 85 17.27 -3.26 -2.71
N GLU A 86 17.63 -3.77 -1.53
CA GLU A 86 18.27 -5.10 -1.36
C GLU A 86 17.35 -6.26 -1.76
N ARG A 87 16.03 -6.01 -1.78
CA ARG A 87 15.04 -7.00 -2.21
C ARG A 87 15.16 -7.33 -3.70
N ALA A 88 15.57 -6.36 -4.52
CA ALA A 88 15.80 -6.58 -5.95
C ALA A 88 17.09 -7.38 -6.19
N ARG A 89 18.08 -7.26 -5.30
CA ARG A 89 19.39 -7.93 -5.43
C ARG A 89 19.37 -9.41 -5.03
N THR A 90 18.49 -9.78 -4.10
CA THR A 90 18.56 -11.11 -3.46
C THR A 90 17.81 -12.21 -4.20
N GLY A 91 16.91 -11.92 -5.14
CA GLY A 91 16.23 -12.93 -5.98
C GLY A 91 15.41 -14.00 -5.24
N LEU A 92 15.38 -13.99 -3.90
CA LEU A 92 14.77 -15.04 -3.11
C LEU A 92 13.25 -14.80 -3.01
N PRO A 93 12.42 -15.76 -3.45
CA PRO A 93 10.98 -15.68 -3.26
C PRO A 93 10.69 -15.78 -1.76
N GLN A 94 10.18 -14.70 -1.17
CA GLN A 94 9.70 -14.73 0.21
C GLN A 94 8.54 -15.72 0.30
N LYS A 95 8.75 -16.84 1.02
CA LYS A 95 7.67 -17.72 1.44
C LYS A 95 6.65 -16.88 2.20
N ARG A 96 5.45 -16.76 1.65
CA ARG A 96 4.31 -16.18 2.34
C ARG A 96 3.96 -17.08 3.51
N HIS A 97 4.30 -16.67 4.72
CA HIS A 97 3.65 -17.24 5.89
C HIS A 97 2.24 -16.65 5.92
N ARG A 98 1.27 -17.47 5.53
CA ARG A 98 -0.16 -17.19 5.66
C ARG A 98 -0.44 -17.27 7.15
N SER A 99 -0.74 -16.14 7.79
CA SER A 99 -1.32 -16.15 9.12
C SER A 99 -2.72 -16.75 8.98
N ASP A 100 -2.94 -17.89 9.61
CA ASP A 100 -4.26 -18.49 9.85
C ASP A 100 -5.05 -17.61 10.83
#